data_AF-A0A845MJR0-F1
#
_entry.id   AF-A0A845MJR0-F1
#
_cell.length_a   1.000
_cell.length_b   1.000
_cell.length_c   1.000
_cell.angle_alpha   90.00
_cell.angle_beta   90.00
_cell.angle_gamma   90.00
#
_symmetry.space_group_name_H-M   'P 1'
#
loop_
_entity.id
_entity.type
_entity.pdbx_description
1 polymer ?
#
loop_
_entity_poly.entity_id
_entity_poly.type
_entity_poly.pdbx_seq_one_letter_code
_entity_poly.pdbx_strand_id
1 'polypeptide(L)'
;MRISRQKILSAALILSLAVNVVIGGFVITQWVDHGDKRRHDRFHFDRRAAATVLGDEQQEKFEQLWKERRSSLRPYFKEFRQYREKLAELFSAETLDLPAINQTYADMIAKQIQIESYLQATMLELAKSLPEDKRAAFFMKGFHPPKKAPKPKKDAAE
;
A
#
# COMPACT_ATOMS: atom_id res chain seq x y z
N MET A 1 -26.72 -25.13 -27.09
CA MET A 1 -27.30 -23.86 -26.58
C MET A 1 -26.65 -22.68 -27.30
N ARG A 2 -27.35 -22.02 -28.24
CA ARG A 2 -26.84 -20.80 -28.90
C ARG A 2 -26.94 -19.65 -27.90
N ILE A 3 -25.82 -19.27 -27.29
CA ILE A 3 -25.77 -18.06 -26.46
C ILE A 3 -26.14 -16.90 -27.39
N SER A 4 -27.29 -16.27 -27.11
CA SER A 4 -27.83 -15.17 -27.91
C SER A 4 -26.79 -14.05 -27.98
N ARG A 5 -26.46 -13.58 -29.19
CA ARG A 5 -25.47 -12.50 -29.43
C ARG A 5 -25.68 -11.28 -28.51
N GLN A 6 -26.91 -10.99 -28.12
CA GLN A 6 -27.27 -9.94 -27.16
C GLN A 6 -26.69 -10.13 -25.75
N LYS A 7 -26.57 -11.38 -25.26
CA LYS A 7 -25.97 -11.70 -23.95
C LYS A 7 -24.44 -11.54 -23.99
N ILE A 8 -23.82 -11.87 -25.12
CA ILE A 8 -22.38 -11.67 -25.34
C ILE A 8 -22.05 -10.17 -25.45
N LEU A 9 -22.86 -9.42 -26.22
CA LEU A 9 -22.70 -7.97 -26.34
C LEU A 9 -22.95 -7.25 -25.00
N SER A 10 -23.95 -7.68 -24.23
CA SER A 10 -24.19 -7.09 -22.90
C SER A 10 -23.07 -7.42 -21.91
N ALA A 11 -22.54 -8.64 -21.93
CA ALA A 11 -21.40 -9.01 -21.10
C ALA A 11 -20.14 -8.21 -21.47
N ALA A 12 -19.86 -8.03 -22.76
CA ALA A 12 -18.75 -7.22 -23.24
C ALA A 12 -18.91 -5.74 -22.83
N LEU A 13 -20.13 -5.21 -22.86
CA LEU A 13 -20.42 -3.83 -22.47
C LEU A 13 -20.25 -3.61 -20.96
N ILE A 14 -20.74 -4.54 -20.13
CA ILE A 14 -20.55 -4.48 -18.67
C ILE A 14 -19.06 -4.58 -18.33
N LEU A 15 -18.32 -5.44 -19.01
CA LEU A 15 -16.89 -5.59 -18.81
C LEU A 15 -16.12 -4.32 -19.23
N SER A 16 -16.46 -3.73 -20.38
CA SER A 16 -15.89 -2.46 -20.84
C SER A 16 -16.19 -1.32 -19.86
N LEU A 17 -17.41 -1.27 -19.32
CA LEU A 17 -17.80 -0.27 -18.33
C LEU A 17 -17.03 -0.44 -17.02
N ALA A 18 -16.88 -1.66 -16.52
CA ALA A 18 -16.12 -1.95 -15.31
C ALA A 18 -14.64 -1.55 -15.46
N VAL A 19 -14.02 -1.88 -16.60
CA VAL A 19 -12.64 -1.48 -16.92
C VAL A 19 -12.52 0.03 -16.95
N ASN A 20 -13.44 0.73 -17.62
CA ASN A 20 -13.44 2.20 -17.68
C ASN A 20 -13.63 2.85 -16.30
N VAL A 21 -14.46 2.28 -15.42
CA VAL A 21 -14.64 2.77 -14.04
C VAL A 21 -13.38 2.52 -13.19
N VAL A 22 -12.71 1.39 -13.37
CA VAL A 22 -11.45 1.09 -12.66
C VAL A 22 -10.33 2.01 -13.13
N ILE A 23 -10.19 2.23 -14.44
CA ILE A 23 -9.19 3.14 -15.01
C ILE A 23 -9.50 4.58 -14.58
N GLY A 24 -10.75 5.02 -14.71
CA GLY A 24 -11.19 6.35 -14.27
C GLY A 24 -10.96 6.57 -12.78
N GLY A 25 -11.32 5.60 -11.93
CA GLY A 25 -11.06 5.64 -10.50
C GLY A 25 -9.57 5.67 -10.18
N PHE A 26 -8.73 4.96 -10.94
CA PHE A 26 -7.28 4.95 -10.78
C PHE A 26 -6.64 6.28 -11.19
N VAL A 27 -7.07 6.88 -12.31
CA VAL A 27 -6.58 8.19 -12.74
C VAL A 27 -7.03 9.29 -11.79
N ILE A 28 -8.28 9.27 -11.32
CA ILE A 28 -8.79 10.24 -10.34
C ILE A 28 -8.03 10.11 -9.02
N THR A 29 -7.82 8.89 -8.52
CA THR A 29 -7.03 8.70 -7.28
C THR A 29 -5.58 9.13 -7.45
N GLN A 30 -4.97 8.86 -8.62
CA GLN A 30 -3.61 9.30 -8.91
C GLN A 30 -3.50 10.83 -9.05
N TRP A 31 -4.49 11.50 -9.64
CA TRP A 31 -4.48 12.97 -9.81
C TRP A 31 -4.80 13.71 -8.50
N VAL A 32 -5.70 13.17 -7.68
CA VAL A 32 -5.96 13.67 -6.31
C VAL A 32 -4.75 13.48 -5.39
N ASP A 33 -3.95 12.42 -5.58
CA ASP A 33 -2.71 12.19 -4.80
C ASP A 33 -1.52 13.07 -5.22
N HIS A 34 -1.56 13.79 -6.36
CA HIS A 34 -0.45 14.64 -6.80
C HIS A 34 -0.44 16.06 -6.20
N GLY A 35 -1.44 16.40 -5.37
CA GLY A 35 -1.61 17.74 -4.83
C GLY A 35 -0.76 18.08 -3.60
N ASP A 36 -0.17 17.11 -2.89
CA ASP A 36 0.58 17.46 -1.69
C ASP A 36 1.76 16.52 -1.39
N LYS A 37 2.89 17.15 -1.07
CA LYS A 37 4.15 16.49 -0.76
C LYS A 37 3.97 15.61 0.50
N ARG A 38 4.45 14.36 0.42
CA ARG A 38 4.62 13.37 1.51
C ARG A 38 3.44 12.43 1.80
N ARG A 39 3.21 11.44 0.94
CA ARG A 39 2.52 10.19 1.35
C ARG A 39 3.15 8.96 0.73
N HIS A 40 4.32 8.59 1.25
CA HIS A 40 4.86 7.24 1.09
C HIS A 40 5.18 6.64 2.45
N ASP A 41 4.13 6.52 3.26
CA ASP A 41 4.14 5.57 4.37
C ASP A 41 2.84 4.77 4.26
N ARG A 42 2.90 3.71 3.45
CA ARG A 42 1.86 2.65 3.47
C ARG A 42 1.86 1.90 4.80
N PHE A 43 2.85 2.18 5.65
CA PHE A 43 2.87 1.81 7.05
C PHE A 43 2.51 3.05 7.84
N HIS A 44 1.40 3.01 8.59
CA HIS A 44 0.96 4.09 9.47
C HIS A 44 1.92 4.39 10.65
N PHE A 45 3.19 3.96 10.53
CA PHE A 45 4.20 4.06 11.56
C PHE A 45 5.31 5.02 11.14
N ASP A 46 5.32 6.22 11.72
CA ASP A 46 6.38 7.19 11.54
C ASP A 46 7.60 6.80 12.37
N ARG A 47 8.54 6.15 11.70
CA ARG A 47 9.82 5.73 12.26
C ARG A 47 10.61 6.87 12.89
N ARG A 48 10.65 8.03 12.22
CA ARG A 48 11.46 9.17 12.68
C ARG A 48 10.87 9.74 13.97
N ALA A 49 9.55 9.86 14.03
CA ALA A 49 8.87 10.28 15.25
C ALA A 49 9.11 9.29 16.40
N ALA A 50 9.01 7.99 16.15
CA ALA A 50 9.25 6.97 17.17
C ALA A 50 10.68 6.99 17.74
N ALA A 51 11.69 7.18 16.88
CA ALA A 51 13.09 7.23 17.27
C ALA A 51 13.41 8.37 18.25
N THR A 52 12.67 9.49 18.23
CA THR A 52 12.90 10.63 19.14
C THR A 52 12.62 10.34 20.62
N VAL A 53 12.05 9.19 20.96
CA VAL A 53 11.82 8.74 22.35
C VAL A 53 13.00 7.92 22.88
N LEU A 54 13.85 7.43 21.98
CA LEU A 54 15.01 6.61 22.30
C LEU A 54 16.20 7.51 22.66
N GLY A 55 17.10 7.01 23.50
CA GLY A 55 18.41 7.65 23.67
C GLY A 55 19.33 7.33 22.50
N ASP A 56 20.42 8.07 22.33
CA ASP A 56 21.31 7.98 21.15
C ASP A 56 21.78 6.56 20.83
N GLU A 57 22.23 5.81 21.85
CA GLU A 57 22.68 4.42 21.70
C GLU A 57 21.54 3.47 21.27
N GLN A 58 20.32 3.72 21.74
CA GLN A 58 19.13 2.93 21.41
C GLN A 58 18.63 3.27 20.00
N GLN A 59 18.76 4.53 19.59
CA GLN A 59 18.44 4.98 18.26
C GLN A 59 19.37 4.35 17.23
N GLU A 60 20.68 4.27 17.49
CA GLU A 60 21.63 3.65 16.57
C GLU A 60 21.32 2.16 16.36
N LYS A 61 21.09 1.41 17.45
CA LYS A 61 20.68 -0.01 17.39
C LYS A 61 19.38 -0.18 16.60
N PHE A 62 18.41 0.70 16.82
CA PHE A 62 17.15 0.70 16.10
C PHE A 62 17.33 0.96 14.60
N GLU A 63 18.16 1.93 14.22
CA GLU A 63 18.42 2.26 12.82
C GLU A 63 19.14 1.13 12.09
N GLN A 64 20.10 0.46 12.75
CA GLN A 64 20.80 -0.70 12.21
C GLN A 64 19.83 -1.88 11.96
N LEU A 65 19.03 -2.24 12.97
CA LEU A 65 18.02 -3.30 12.85
C LEU A 65 17.03 -2.99 11.73
N TRP A 66 16.55 -1.75 11.66
CA TRP A 66 15.64 -1.33 10.60
C TRP A 66 16.29 -1.38 9.21
N LYS A 67 17.55 -0.97 9.09
CA LYS A 67 18.30 -1.01 7.83
C LYS A 67 18.46 -2.44 7.32
N GLU A 68 18.81 -3.36 8.21
CA GLU A 68 18.92 -4.79 7.90
C GLU A 68 17.57 -5.36 7.44
N ARG A 69 16.51 -5.17 8.22
CA ARG A 69 15.15 -5.64 7.89
C ARG A 69 14.63 -5.05 6.57
N ARG A 70 14.88 -3.75 6.32
CA ARG A 70 14.52 -3.10 5.05
C ARG A 70 15.25 -3.68 3.85
N SER A 71 16.51 -4.08 4.03
CA SER A 71 17.28 -4.71 2.95
C SER A 71 16.65 -6.03 2.52
N SER A 72 16.17 -6.83 3.49
CA SER A 72 15.47 -8.10 3.24
C SER A 72 14.10 -7.93 2.59
N LEU A 73 13.42 -6.79 2.82
CA LEU A 73 12.13 -6.48 2.19
C LEU A 73 12.22 -6.02 0.74
N ARG A 74 13.36 -5.44 0.35
CA ARG A 74 13.58 -4.89 -1.00
C ARG A 74 13.25 -5.86 -2.14
N PRO A 75 13.65 -7.15 -2.12
CA PRO A 75 13.24 -8.12 -3.15
C PRO A 75 11.73 -8.30 -3.24
N TYR A 76 11.02 -8.40 -2.11
CA TYR A 76 9.55 -8.56 -2.11
C TYR A 76 8.84 -7.37 -2.76
N PHE A 77 9.28 -6.14 -2.46
CA PHE A 77 8.73 -4.94 -3.11
C PHE A 77 9.04 -4.90 -4.61
N LYS A 78 10.21 -5.39 -5.03
CA LYS A 78 10.57 -5.49 -6.44
C LYS A 78 9.64 -6.47 -7.15
N GLU A 79 9.43 -7.64 -6.59
CA GLU A 79 8.51 -8.66 -7.15
C GLU A 79 7.07 -8.14 -7.20
N PHE A 80 6.58 -7.51 -6.14
CA PHE A 80 5.26 -6.87 -6.13
C PHE A 80 5.10 -5.84 -7.27
N ARG A 81 6.15 -5.04 -7.53
CA ARG A 81 6.15 -4.09 -8.65
C ARG A 81 6.13 -4.80 -10.01
N GLN A 82 6.88 -5.88 -10.17
CA GLN A 82 6.89 -6.69 -11.39
C GLN A 82 5.49 -7.29 -11.67
N TYR A 83 4.78 -7.77 -10.65
CA TYR A 83 3.40 -8.24 -10.82
C TYR A 83 2.45 -7.11 -11.26
N ARG A 84 2.62 -5.89 -10.74
CA ARG A 84 1.86 -4.73 -11.21
C ARG A 84 2.14 -4.38 -12.67
N GLU A 85 3.42 -4.40 -13.07
CA GLU A 85 3.83 -4.15 -14.45
C GLU A 85 3.23 -5.23 -15.38
N LYS A 86 3.31 -6.50 -14.99
CA LYS A 86 2.72 -7.63 -15.72
C LYS A 86 1.19 -7.54 -15.82
N LEU A 87 0.50 -7.12 -14.75
CA LEU A 87 -0.94 -6.86 -14.82
C LEU A 87 -1.27 -5.74 -15.80
N ALA A 88 -0.50 -4.66 -15.80
CA ALA A 88 -0.70 -3.57 -16.75
C ALA A 88 -0.53 -4.06 -18.20
N GLU A 89 0.50 -4.88 -18.47
CA GLU A 89 0.68 -5.51 -19.78
C GLU A 89 -0.53 -6.36 -20.17
N LEU A 90 -1.00 -7.25 -19.29
CA LEU A 90 -2.14 -8.13 -19.54
C LEU A 90 -3.45 -7.36 -19.76
N PHE A 91 -3.67 -6.25 -19.06
CA PHE A 91 -4.84 -5.39 -19.28
C PHE A 91 -4.74 -4.57 -20.57
N SER A 92 -3.53 -4.28 -21.04
CA SER A 92 -3.29 -3.53 -22.28
C SER A 92 -3.20 -4.40 -23.53
N ALA A 93 -3.21 -5.73 -23.38
CA ALA A 93 -3.14 -6.67 -24.49
C ALA A 93 -4.40 -6.62 -25.38
N GLU A 94 -4.24 -6.92 -26.67
CA GLU A 94 -5.33 -6.93 -27.64
C GLU A 94 -6.44 -7.95 -27.28
N THR A 95 -6.05 -9.05 -26.65
CA THR A 95 -6.95 -10.09 -26.15
C THR A 95 -6.88 -10.21 -24.64
N LEU A 96 -8.04 -10.22 -23.99
CA LEU A 96 -8.14 -10.33 -22.54
C LEU A 96 -7.97 -11.79 -22.06
N ASP A 97 -6.79 -12.10 -21.51
CA ASP A 97 -6.51 -13.39 -20.88
C ASP A 97 -6.89 -13.36 -19.38
N LEU A 98 -8.16 -13.68 -19.11
CA LEU A 98 -8.70 -13.72 -17.74
C LEU A 98 -7.96 -14.71 -16.82
N PRO A 99 -7.64 -15.95 -17.23
CA PRO A 99 -6.79 -16.84 -16.44
C PRO A 99 -5.45 -16.22 -16.03
N ALA A 100 -4.72 -15.62 -16.98
CA ALA A 100 -3.42 -15.01 -16.68
C ALA A 100 -3.52 -13.79 -15.75
N ILE A 101 -4.57 -12.97 -15.91
CA ILE A 101 -4.85 -11.83 -15.05
C ILE A 101 -5.13 -12.31 -13.62
N ASN A 102 -6.04 -13.27 -13.45
CA ASN A 102 -6.41 -13.79 -12.13
C ASN A 102 -5.22 -14.41 -11.40
N GLN A 103 -4.38 -15.17 -12.13
CA GLN A 103 -3.17 -15.75 -11.55
C GLN A 103 -2.18 -14.66 -11.12
N THR A 104 -1.90 -13.70 -12.00
CA THR A 104 -0.95 -12.61 -11.71
C THR A 104 -1.43 -11.75 -10.55
N TYR A 105 -2.75 -11.53 -10.45
CA TYR A 105 -3.35 -10.83 -9.32
C TYR A 105 -3.24 -11.63 -8.01
N ALA A 106 -3.51 -12.94 -8.04
CA ALA A 106 -3.35 -13.81 -6.87
C ALA A 106 -1.89 -13.81 -6.36
N ASP A 107 -0.93 -13.89 -7.27
CA ASP A 107 0.51 -13.83 -6.93
C ASP A 107 0.89 -12.47 -6.32
N MET A 108 0.35 -11.37 -6.86
CA MET A 108 0.54 -10.02 -6.32
C MET A 108 0.03 -9.92 -4.88
N ILE A 109 -1.18 -10.42 -4.61
CA ILE A 109 -1.78 -10.42 -3.28
C ILE A 109 -0.97 -11.29 -2.32
N ALA A 110 -0.50 -12.47 -2.75
CA ALA A 110 0.36 -13.31 -1.94
C ALA A 110 1.64 -12.58 -1.52
N LYS A 111 2.27 -11.82 -2.43
CA LYS A 111 3.44 -10.98 -2.09
C LYS A 111 3.12 -9.85 -1.14
N GLN A 112 1.94 -9.22 -1.29
CA GLN A 112 1.51 -8.20 -0.34
C GLN A 112 1.38 -8.77 1.08
N ILE A 113 0.74 -9.93 1.23
CA ILE A 113 0.59 -10.60 2.53
C ILE A 113 1.96 -10.94 3.12
N GLN A 114 2.91 -11.40 2.32
CA GLN A 114 4.29 -11.68 2.76
C GLN A 114 4.99 -10.42 3.28
N ILE A 115 4.87 -9.29 2.58
CA ILE A 115 5.44 -8.00 3.00
C ILE A 115 4.83 -7.55 4.33
N GLU A 116 3.50 -7.60 4.44
CA GLU A 116 2.77 -7.19 5.65
C GLU A 116 3.15 -8.07 6.85
N SER A 117 3.22 -9.39 6.64
CA SER A 117 3.60 -10.36 7.68
C SER A 117 5.02 -10.13 8.18
N TYR A 118 5.96 -9.87 7.27
CA TYR A 118 7.34 -9.56 7.63
C TYR A 118 7.44 -8.28 8.46
N LEU A 119 6.65 -7.27 8.10
CA LEU A 119 6.65 -6.00 8.83
C LEU A 119 6.00 -6.10 10.19
N GLN A 120 4.91 -6.85 10.33
CA GLN A 120 4.31 -7.16 11.63
C GLN A 120 5.29 -7.93 12.53
N ALA A 121 5.99 -8.93 11.99
CA ALA A 121 7.03 -9.65 12.71
C ALA A 121 8.17 -8.73 13.16
N THR A 122 8.61 -7.83 12.28
CA THR A 122 9.64 -6.82 12.60
C THR A 122 9.18 -5.88 13.72
N MET A 123 7.92 -5.44 13.70
CA MET A 123 7.36 -4.58 14.76
C MET A 123 7.28 -5.32 16.10
N LEU A 124 6.96 -6.61 16.09
CA LEU A 124 6.93 -7.43 17.29
C LEU A 124 8.34 -7.68 17.86
N GLU A 125 9.34 -7.91 17.00
CA GLU A 125 10.73 -8.01 17.42
C GLU A 125 11.25 -6.69 18.01
N LEU A 126 10.91 -5.56 17.39
CA LEU A 126 11.20 -4.23 17.92
C LEU A 126 10.58 -4.01 19.29
N ALA A 127 9.33 -4.45 19.49
CA ALA A 127 8.66 -4.37 20.77
C ALA A 127 9.35 -5.20 21.87
N LYS A 128 10.04 -6.29 21.49
CA LYS A 128 10.82 -7.12 22.42
C LYS A 128 12.21 -6.54 22.72
N SER A 129 12.82 -5.82 21.77
CA SER A 129 14.15 -5.22 21.97
C SER A 129 14.11 -3.92 22.75
N LEU A 130 12.94 -3.26 22.84
CA LEU A 130 12.78 -1.99 23.53
C LEU A 130 12.61 -2.18 25.04
N PRO A 131 13.18 -1.28 25.87
CA PRO A 131 12.87 -1.20 27.29
C PRO A 131 11.36 -1.05 27.55
N GLU A 132 10.85 -1.72 28.57
CA GLU A 132 9.40 -1.75 28.86
C GLU A 132 8.81 -0.35 29.11
N ASP A 133 9.58 0.53 29.75
CA ASP A 133 9.24 1.91 30.08
C ASP A 133 9.14 2.80 28.83
N LYS A 134 9.96 2.53 27.80
CA LYS A 134 9.99 3.31 26.54
C LYS A 134 9.13 2.74 25.43
N ARG A 135 8.80 1.45 25.48
CA ARG A 135 8.05 0.74 24.43
C ARG A 135 6.71 1.40 24.12
N ALA A 136 5.92 1.73 25.14
CA ALA A 136 4.61 2.34 24.95
C ALA A 136 4.70 3.71 24.27
N ALA A 137 5.62 4.57 24.74
CA ALA A 137 5.85 5.89 24.18
C ALA A 137 6.41 5.84 22.75
N PHE A 138 7.29 4.88 22.46
CA PHE A 138 7.82 4.62 21.13
C PHE A 138 6.71 4.30 20.12
N PHE A 139 5.83 3.34 20.43
CA PHE A 139 4.73 2.99 19.53
C PHE A 139 3.65 4.06 19.46
N MET A 140 3.35 4.76 20.55
CA MET A 140 2.42 5.90 20.52
C MET A 140 2.90 7.02 19.60
N LYS A 141 4.20 7.37 19.63
CA LYS A 141 4.72 8.40 18.72
C LYS A 141 4.79 7.93 17.27
N GLY A 142 5.09 6.66 17.05
CA GLY A 142 5.17 6.12 15.71
C GLY A 142 3.81 5.95 15.05
N PHE A 143 2.83 5.39 15.76
CA PHE A 143 1.46 5.28 15.28
C PHE A 143 0.72 6.61 15.49
N HIS A 144 0.80 7.50 14.50
CA HIS A 144 0.00 8.71 14.54
C HIS A 144 -1.50 8.37 14.36
N PRO A 145 -2.40 8.90 15.20
CA PRO A 145 -3.81 8.91 14.85
C PRO A 145 -3.97 9.71 13.54
N PRO A 146 -4.87 9.31 12.63
CA PRO A 146 -5.08 10.03 11.38
C PRO A 146 -5.35 11.50 11.70
N LYS A 147 -4.52 12.42 11.15
CA LYS A 147 -4.76 13.86 11.26
C LYS A 147 -6.20 14.11 10.82
N LYS A 148 -7.06 14.57 11.74
CA LYS A 148 -8.43 15.00 11.40
C LYS A 148 -8.31 15.96 10.23
N ALA A 149 -9.00 15.66 9.13
CA ALA A 149 -9.02 16.52 7.96
C ALA A 149 -9.38 17.94 8.43
N PRO A 150 -8.71 19.00 7.90
CA PRO A 150 -9.09 20.36 8.22
C PRO A 150 -10.58 20.52 7.88
N LYS A 151 -11.38 20.95 8.87
CA LYS A 151 -12.79 21.24 8.62
C LYS A 151 -12.85 22.22 7.43
N PRO A 152 -13.70 21.98 6.42
CA PRO A 152 -13.86 22.95 5.34
C PRO A 152 -14.13 24.31 6.00
N LYS A 153 -13.34 25.32 5.61
CA LYS A 153 -13.63 26.69 5.99
C LYS A 153 -15.07 26.92 5.58
N LYS A 154 -15.97 27.09 6.55
CA LYS A 154 -17.23 27.78 6.28
C LYS A 154 -16.77 29.17 5.88
N ASP A 155 -16.73 29.41 4.58
CA ASP A 155 -16.60 30.75 4.08
C ASP A 155 -17.72 31.55 4.73
N ALA A 156 -17.26 32.46 5.59
CA ALA A 156 -18.04 33.52 6.15
C ALA A 156 -18.37 34.51 5.03
N ALA A 157 -19.46 35.23 5.26
CA ALA A 157 -19.92 36.42 4.56
C ALA A 157 -20.60 36.12 3.21
N GLU A 158 -21.93 36.22 3.16
CA GLU A 158 -22.77 37.45 3.17
C GLU A 158 -23.03 37.94 1.75
#